data_AF-A0AAU9PR64-F1
#
_entry.id   AF-A0AAU9PR64-F1
#
_cell.length_a   1.000
_cell.length_b   1.000
_cell.length_c   1.000
_cell.angle_alpha   90.00
_cell.angle_beta   90.00
_cell.angle_gamma   90.00
#
_symmetry.space_group_name_H-M   'P 1'
#
loop_
_entity.id
_entity.type
_entity.pdbx_description
1 polymer ?
#
loop_
_entity_poly.entity_id
_entity_poly.type
_entity_poly.pdbx_seq_one_letter_code
_entity_poly.pdbx_strand_id
1 'polypeptide(L)'
;MSQMTLLSYLDVSCNNLSGRIPSSTQLQSFDHSRYEGNLGLCGLPLTKKCPGDEESGIQHIIGESEGEGIDEPDVWFYIGGAIGFTVGFWIACGALLLNRRGRYAFFMFLDSFEDWVYVKVVVFIANLQKDEHR
;
A
#
# COMPACT_ATOMS: atom_id res chain seq x y z
N MET A 1 -20.68 40.26 6.16
CA MET A 1 -19.64 39.52 5.42
C MET A 1 -18.29 40.06 5.85
N SER A 2 -17.45 39.27 6.50
CA SER A 2 -16.13 39.70 6.95
C SER A 2 -15.15 39.56 5.77
N GLN A 3 -14.86 40.67 5.09
CA GLN A 3 -13.75 40.73 4.13
C GLN A 3 -12.47 41.00 4.94
N MET A 4 -11.64 39.97 5.11
CA MET A 4 -10.28 40.14 5.62
C MET A 4 -9.42 40.60 4.45
N THR A 5 -9.07 41.88 4.41
CA THR A 5 -8.36 42.47 3.26
C THR A 5 -6.83 42.37 3.37
N LEU A 6 -6.28 41.79 4.45
CA LEU A 6 -4.83 41.72 4.68
C LEU A 6 -4.44 40.66 5.75
N LEU A 7 -4.64 39.38 5.45
CA LEU A 7 -3.95 38.29 6.13
C LEU A 7 -2.52 38.17 5.57
N SER A 8 -1.51 38.47 6.38
CA SER A 8 -0.09 38.41 6.00
C SER A 8 0.58 37.08 6.37
N TYR A 9 0.01 36.35 7.31
CA TYR A 9 0.52 35.08 7.80
C TYR A 9 -0.65 34.17 8.15
N LEU A 10 -0.58 32.93 7.68
CA LEU A 10 -1.54 31.88 7.97
C LEU A 10 -0.77 30.57 8.12
N ASP A 11 -1.03 29.86 9.20
CA ASP A 11 -0.58 28.49 9.40
C ASP A 11 -1.73 27.72 10.04
N VAL A 12 -2.26 26.75 9.31
CA VAL A 12 -3.31 25.84 9.76
C VAL A 12 -2.88 24.39 9.58
N SER A 13 -1.57 24.14 9.51
CA SER A 13 -1.00 22.81 9.36
C SER A 13 -1.33 21.93 10.57
N CYS A 14 -1.33 20.61 10.38
CA CYS A 14 -1.52 19.59 11.41
C CYS A 14 -2.77 19.79 12.28
N ASN A 15 -3.87 20.20 11.65
CA ASN A 15 -5.18 20.29 12.27
C ASN A 15 -6.13 19.23 11.72
N ASN A 16 -7.37 19.21 12.19
CA ASN A 16 -8.40 18.30 11.69
C ASN A 16 -9.46 19.04 10.85
N LEU A 17 -9.00 19.98 9.99
CA LEU A 17 -9.89 20.74 9.12
C LEU A 17 -10.35 19.90 7.92
N SER A 18 -11.55 20.20 7.44
CA SER A 18 -12.17 19.47 6.34
C SER A 18 -12.91 20.37 5.36
N GLY A 19 -12.99 19.95 4.10
CA GLY A 19 -13.71 20.64 3.04
C GLY A 19 -12.78 21.35 2.04
N ARG A 20 -13.38 22.07 1.10
CA ARG A 20 -12.66 22.78 0.04
C ARG A 20 -12.02 24.05 0.57
N ILE A 21 -10.73 24.27 0.26
CA ILE A 21 -10.06 25.55 0.51
C ILE A 21 -10.80 26.63 -0.28
N PRO A 22 -11.28 27.71 0.37
CA PRO A 22 -11.96 28.79 -0.33
C PRO A 22 -11.04 29.42 -1.37
N SER A 23 -11.55 29.65 -2.59
CA SER A 23 -10.79 30.21 -3.71
C SER A 23 -10.53 31.72 -3.60
N SER A 24 -10.26 32.22 -2.39
CA SER A 24 -9.84 33.60 -2.18
C SER A 24 -8.37 33.74 -2.58
N THR A 25 -8.06 34.80 -3.31
CA THR A 25 -6.70 35.11 -3.79
C THR A 25 -5.66 35.13 -2.67
N GLN A 26 -6.05 35.53 -1.46
CA GLN A 26 -5.15 35.57 -0.31
C GLN A 26 -4.87 34.17 0.26
N LEU A 27 -5.87 33.30 0.37
CA LEU A 27 -5.68 31.94 0.88
C LEU A 27 -4.88 31.08 -0.10
N GLN A 28 -5.12 31.24 -1.40
CA GLN A 28 -4.33 30.55 -2.43
C GLN A 28 -2.91 31.09 -2.58
N SER A 29 -2.60 32.28 -2.04
CA SER A 29 -1.24 32.83 -2.08
C SER A 29 -0.30 32.24 -1.03
N PHE A 30 -0.85 31.56 -0.02
CA PHE A 30 -0.04 30.87 0.98
C PHE A 30 0.45 29.53 0.44
N ASP A 31 1.63 29.13 0.92
CA ASP A 31 2.26 27.87 0.52
C ASP A 31 1.47 26.64 1.00
N HIS A 32 1.59 25.53 0.28
CA HIS A 32 0.92 24.27 0.59
C HIS A 32 1.21 23.78 2.01
N SER A 33 2.44 23.98 2.48
CA SER A 33 2.91 23.61 3.82
C SER A 33 2.02 24.13 4.95
N ARG A 34 1.37 25.30 4.75
CA ARG A 34 0.45 25.91 5.72
C ARG A 34 -0.87 25.16 5.89
N TYR A 35 -1.16 24.21 5.01
CA TYR A 35 -2.40 23.43 4.98
C TYR A 35 -2.14 21.93 5.17
N GLU A 36 -0.88 21.52 5.27
CA GLU A 36 -0.44 20.12 5.40
C GLU A 36 -0.94 19.48 6.71
N GLY A 37 -1.01 18.16 6.78
CA GLY A 37 -1.44 17.44 8.00
C GLY A 37 -2.94 17.53 8.31
N ASN A 38 -3.77 18.03 7.38
CA ASN A 38 -5.23 18.02 7.49
C ASN A 38 -5.86 17.06 6.47
N LEU A 39 -6.28 15.88 6.91
CA LEU A 39 -6.79 14.82 6.03
C LEU A 39 -8.08 15.20 5.28
N GLY A 40 -8.91 16.08 5.85
CA GLY A 40 -10.20 16.43 5.25
C GLY A 40 -10.16 17.55 4.21
N LEU A 41 -9.03 18.25 4.06
CA LEU A 41 -8.89 19.41 3.18
C LEU A 41 -8.64 19.02 1.73
N CYS A 42 -9.15 19.82 0.79
CA CYS A 42 -8.94 19.61 -0.65
C CYS A 42 -9.00 20.95 -1.42
N GLY A 43 -8.44 20.99 -2.63
CA GLY A 43 -8.36 22.18 -3.50
C GLY A 43 -7.07 22.97 -3.36
N LEU A 44 -6.79 23.89 -4.29
CA LEU A 44 -5.57 24.71 -4.32
C LEU A 44 -5.36 25.47 -3.00
N PRO A 45 -4.13 25.55 -2.47
CA PRO A 45 -2.85 25.11 -3.05
C PRO A 45 -2.50 23.61 -2.87
N LEU A 46 -3.39 22.80 -2.27
CA LEU A 46 -3.14 21.36 -2.10
C LEU A 46 -3.23 20.60 -3.43
N THR A 47 -2.37 19.59 -3.61
CA THR A 47 -2.43 18.68 -4.78
C THR A 47 -3.69 17.79 -4.73
N LYS A 48 -4.29 17.65 -3.54
CA LYS A 48 -5.51 16.89 -3.30
C LYS A 48 -6.73 17.59 -3.91
N LYS A 49 -7.31 17.01 -4.98
CA LYS A 49 -8.52 17.52 -5.63
C LYS A 49 -9.78 17.23 -4.82
N CYS A 50 -10.79 18.10 -4.94
CA CYS A 50 -12.08 17.87 -4.29
C CYS A 50 -13.02 17.05 -5.19
N PRO A 51 -13.99 16.32 -4.60
CA PRO A 51 -15.06 15.66 -5.36
C PRO A 51 -15.84 16.69 -6.21
N GLY A 52 -15.96 16.46 -7.52
CA GLY A 52 -16.65 17.34 -8.46
C GLY A 52 -15.74 18.23 -9.33
N ASP A 53 -14.42 18.15 -9.15
CA ASP A 53 -13.44 18.66 -10.13
C ASP A 53 -13.21 17.58 -11.21
N GLU A 54 -14.18 17.33 -12.10
CA GLU A 54 -14.07 16.33 -13.19
C GLU A 54 -13.10 16.84 -14.29
N GLU A 55 -12.26 16.05 -15.00
CA GLU A 55 -12.31 14.64 -15.40
C GLU A 55 -10.89 14.11 -15.75
N SER A 56 -10.52 12.94 -15.21
CA SER A 56 -9.73 11.85 -15.84
C SER A 56 -8.97 11.05 -14.78
N GLY A 57 -9.35 9.78 -14.61
CA GLY A 57 -8.45 8.77 -14.07
C GLY A 57 -8.77 8.25 -12.67
N ILE A 58 -9.71 7.30 -12.62
CA ILE A 58 -9.73 6.14 -11.71
C ILE A 58 -9.95 6.43 -10.21
N GLN A 59 -11.17 6.13 -9.79
CA GLN A 59 -11.44 5.55 -8.47
C GLN A 59 -10.48 4.39 -8.20
N HIS A 60 -9.49 4.59 -7.34
CA HIS A 60 -8.89 3.48 -6.61
C HIS A 60 -9.37 3.57 -5.17
N ILE A 61 -10.43 2.81 -4.90
CA ILE A 61 -10.68 2.29 -3.57
C ILE A 61 -9.42 1.51 -3.19
N ILE A 62 -8.67 1.98 -2.19
CA ILE A 62 -7.93 1.21 -1.18
C ILE A 62 -6.94 2.16 -0.51
N GLY A 63 -7.12 2.31 0.81
CA GLY A 63 -6.09 2.54 1.83
C GLY A 63 -4.91 3.45 1.50
N GLU A 64 -4.95 4.62 2.13
CA GLU A 64 -3.78 5.39 2.55
C GLU A 64 -2.66 4.45 3.06
N SER A 65 -1.53 4.45 2.35
CA SER A 65 -0.24 4.11 2.94
C SER A 65 0.74 5.13 2.38
N GLU A 66 0.88 6.24 3.08
CA GLU A 66 2.04 7.12 2.96
C GLU A 66 3.30 6.29 3.22
N GLY A 67 4.26 6.34 2.30
CA GLY A 67 5.52 5.63 2.46
C GLY A 67 6.34 5.59 1.19
N GLU A 68 7.04 6.68 0.93
CA GLU A 68 8.25 6.80 0.10
C GLU A 68 8.11 6.45 -1.39
N GLY A 69 8.54 7.40 -2.23
CA GLY A 69 8.53 7.27 -3.68
C GLY A 69 9.34 6.06 -4.18
N ILE A 70 8.65 4.94 -4.32
CA ILE A 70 8.99 3.87 -5.25
C ILE A 70 8.15 4.16 -6.47
N ASP A 71 8.78 4.25 -7.64
CA ASP A 71 8.14 4.56 -8.91
C ASP A 71 6.79 3.83 -9.01
N GLU A 72 5.69 4.58 -9.00
CA GLU A 72 4.30 4.12 -9.00
C GLU A 72 4.00 2.92 -9.94
N PRO A 73 4.64 2.76 -11.12
CA PRO A 73 4.54 1.53 -11.92
C PRO A 73 5.01 0.26 -11.19
N ASP A 74 6.12 0.29 -10.45
CA ASP A 74 6.74 -0.90 -9.85
C ASP A 74 5.88 -1.53 -8.76
N VAL A 75 5.16 -0.70 -8.00
CA VAL A 75 4.25 -1.17 -6.96
C VAL A 75 3.08 -1.94 -7.56
N TRP A 76 2.49 -1.42 -8.65
CA TRP A 76 1.38 -2.09 -9.33
C TRP A 76 1.81 -3.40 -10.01
N PHE A 77 3.00 -3.43 -10.62
CA PHE A 77 3.58 -4.66 -11.17
C PHE A 77 3.83 -5.70 -10.10
N TYR A 78 4.33 -5.29 -8.93
CA TYR A 78 4.57 -6.20 -7.80
C TYR A 78 3.27 -6.77 -7.23
N ILE A 79 2.27 -5.92 -6.99
CA ILE A 79 0.95 -6.34 -6.49
C ILE A 79 0.25 -7.26 -7.50
N GLY A 80 0.22 -6.87 -8.78
CA GLY A 80 -0.36 -7.67 -9.85
C GLY A 80 0.35 -9.01 -10.03
N GLY A 81 1.69 -9.02 -9.95
CA GLY A 81 2.51 -10.23 -10.00
C GLY A 81 2.23 -11.17 -8.84
N ALA A 82 2.17 -10.66 -7.61
CA ALA A 82 1.89 -11.46 -6.42
C ALA A 82 0.50 -12.11 -6.47
N ILE A 83 -0.52 -11.35 -6.88
CA ILE A 83 -1.90 -11.86 -7.01
C ILE A 83 -1.97 -12.89 -8.15
N GLY A 84 -1.40 -12.57 -9.31
CA GLY A 84 -1.38 -13.45 -10.48
C GLY A 84 -0.67 -14.77 -10.22
N PHE A 85 0.49 -14.73 -9.55
CA PHE A 85 1.22 -15.92 -9.14
C PHE A 85 0.39 -16.78 -8.20
N THR A 86 -0.23 -16.17 -7.19
CA THR A 86 -1.10 -16.87 -6.24
C THR A 86 -2.22 -17.60 -6.97
N VAL A 87 -3.01 -16.89 -7.78
CA VAL A 87 -4.14 -17.47 -8.52
C VAL A 87 -3.69 -18.57 -9.48
N GLY A 88 -2.62 -18.32 -10.26
CA GLY A 88 -2.08 -19.29 -11.21
C GLY A 88 -1.56 -20.56 -10.52
N PHE A 89 -0.86 -20.40 -9.40
CA PHE A 89 -0.36 -21.51 -8.58
C PHE A 89 -1.52 -22.36 -8.05
N TRP A 90 -2.56 -21.75 -7.47
CA TRP A 90 -3.74 -22.48 -6.99
C TRP A 90 -4.45 -23.26 -8.09
N ILE A 91 -4.59 -22.67 -9.29
CA ILE A 91 -5.20 -23.35 -10.45
C ILE A 91 -4.34 -24.54 -10.90
N ALA A 92 -3.02 -24.36 -11.02
CA ALA A 92 -2.11 -25.42 -11.41
C ALA A 92 -2.10 -26.56 -10.38
N CYS A 93 -2.01 -26.25 -9.09
CA CYS A 93 -2.11 -27.22 -8.01
C CYS A 93 -3.47 -27.93 -8.01
N GLY A 94 -4.57 -27.20 -8.18
CA GLY A 94 -5.91 -27.77 -8.29
C GLY A 94 -6.03 -28.74 -9.47
N ALA A 95 -5.54 -28.37 -10.64
CA ALA A 95 -5.53 -29.23 -11.83
C ALA A 95 -4.67 -30.50 -11.62
N LEU A 96 -3.51 -30.39 -10.98
CA LEU A 96 -2.65 -31.52 -10.63
C LEU A 96 -3.33 -32.47 -9.63
N LEU A 97 -4.05 -31.93 -8.64
CA LEU A 97 -4.79 -32.70 -7.64
C LEU A 97 -6.00 -33.43 -8.23
N LEU A 98 -6.69 -32.82 -9.20
CA LEU A 98 -7.80 -33.44 -9.93
C LEU A 98 -7.32 -34.51 -10.93
N ASN A 99 -6.10 -34.38 -11.45
CA ASN A 99 -5.50 -35.39 -12.29
C ASN A 99 -5.14 -36.63 -11.47
N ARG A 100 -5.98 -37.67 -11.57
CA ARG A 100 -5.88 -38.92 -10.79
C ARG A 100 -4.50 -39.60 -10.85
N ARG A 101 -3.74 -39.40 -11.93
CA ARG A 101 -2.36 -39.91 -12.09
C ARG A 101 -1.29 -38.98 -11.50
N GLY A 102 -1.53 -37.66 -11.50
CA GLY A 102 -0.60 -36.64 -10.99
C GLY A 102 -0.67 -36.42 -9.48
N ARG A 103 -1.82 -36.76 -8.86
CA ARG A 103 -2.04 -36.59 -7.42
C ARG A 103 -0.96 -37.29 -6.57
N TYR A 104 -0.59 -38.52 -6.89
CA TYR A 104 0.44 -39.26 -6.14
C TYR A 104 1.81 -38.59 -6.23
N ALA A 105 2.21 -38.10 -7.41
CA ALA A 105 3.48 -37.40 -7.60
C ALA A 105 3.50 -36.07 -6.83
N PHE A 106 2.37 -35.35 -6.81
CA PHE A 106 2.22 -34.11 -6.04
C PHE A 106 2.33 -34.36 -4.53
N PHE A 107 1.63 -35.36 -3.99
CA PHE A 107 1.73 -35.70 -2.57
C PHE A 107 3.14 -36.17 -2.18
N MET A 108 3.79 -36.98 -3.02
CA MET A 108 5.17 -37.42 -2.78
C MET A 108 6.16 -36.25 -2.81
N PHE A 109 5.96 -35.27 -3.69
CA PHE A 109 6.77 -34.06 -3.72
C PHE A 109 6.57 -33.20 -2.46
N LEU A 110 5.32 -33.02 -2.02
CA LEU A 110 5.02 -32.28 -0.79
C LEU A 110 5.64 -32.94 0.44
N ASP A 111 5.50 -34.26 0.57
CA ASP A 111 6.07 -35.04 1.67
C ASP A 111 7.61 -34.91 1.71
N SER A 112 8.26 -35.03 0.55
CA SER A 112 9.71 -34.82 0.44
C SER A 112 10.15 -33.39 0.74
N PHE A 113 9.33 -32.38 0.39
CA PHE A 113 9.62 -31.00 0.71
C PHE A 113 9.45 -30.72 2.20
N GLU A 114 8.40 -31.26 2.82
CA GLU A 114 8.14 -31.15 4.26
C GLU A 114 9.30 -31.73 5.06
N ASP A 115 9.77 -32.93 4.73
CA ASP A 115 10.91 -33.56 5.40
C ASP A 115 12.19 -32.71 5.26
N TRP A 116 12.46 -32.17 4.06
CA TRP A 116 13.62 -31.31 3.85
C TRP A 116 13.56 -30.02 4.68
N VAL A 117 12.39 -29.36 4.74
CA VAL A 117 12.17 -28.17 5.57
C VAL A 117 12.32 -28.53 7.05
N TYR A 118 11.70 -29.62 7.50
CA TYR A 118 11.77 -30.07 8.88
C TYR A 118 13.21 -30.29 9.32
N VAL A 119 14.02 -31.01 8.54
CA VAL A 119 15.44 -31.23 8.85
C VAL A 119 16.20 -29.89 8.92
N LYS A 120 15.96 -28.96 7.99
CA LYS A 120 16.61 -27.63 8.01
C LYS A 120 16.24 -26.84 9.26
N VAL A 121 14.98 -26.84 9.66
CA VAL A 121 14.50 -26.16 10.86
C VAL A 121 15.09 -26.79 12.11
N VAL A 122 15.09 -28.12 12.23
CA VAL A 122 15.67 -28.82 13.38
C VAL A 122 17.16 -28.54 13.51
N VAL A 123 17.92 -28.61 12.41
CA VAL A 123 19.36 -28.29 12.42
C VAL A 123 19.61 -26.83 12.78
N PHE A 124 18.78 -25.92 12.27
CA PHE A 124 18.88 -24.50 12.61
C PHE A 124 18.64 -24.26 14.11
N ILE A 125 17.58 -24.82 14.66
CA ILE A 125 17.27 -24.74 16.11
C ILE A 125 18.40 -25.36 16.94
N ALA A 126 18.91 -26.54 16.55
CA ALA A 126 20.01 -27.20 17.25
C ALA A 126 21.30 -26.36 17.22
N ASN A 127 21.57 -25.64 16.11
CA ASN A 127 22.69 -24.70 16.03
C ASN A 127 22.49 -23.50 16.95
N LEU A 128 21.28 -22.92 17.02
CA LEU A 128 20.97 -21.82 17.93
C LEU A 128 21.18 -22.20 19.41
N GLN A 129 20.71 -23.39 19.81
CA GLN A 129 20.91 -23.89 21.18
C GLN A 129 22.39 -24.13 21.50
N LYS A 130 23.19 -24.49 20.51
CA LYS A 130 24.63 -24.69 20.67
C LYS A 130 25.39 -23.37 20.85
N ASP A 131 24.94 -22.30 20.20
CA ASP A 131 25.50 -20.95 20.37
C ASP A 131 25.08 -20.32 21.70
N GLU A 132 23.90 -20.65 22.24
CA GLU A 132 23.44 -20.17 23.56
C GLU A 132 24.20 -20.82 24.74
N HIS A 133 24.73 -22.03 24.56
CA HIS A 133 25.49 -22.76 25.58
C HIS A 133 27.02 -22.62 25.48
N ARG A 134 27.53 -21.76 24.59
CA ARG A 134 28.96 -21.44 24.46
C ARG A 134 29.29 -20.10 25.10
#